data_AF-A0A428S5Y3-F1
#
_entry.id   AF-A0A428S5Y3-F1
#
_cell.length_a   1.000
_cell.length_b   1.000
_cell.length_c   1.000
_cell.angle_alpha   90.00
_cell.angle_beta   90.00
_cell.angle_gamma   90.00
#
_symmetry.space_group_name_H-M   'P 1'
#
loop_
_entity.id
_entity.type
_entity.pdbx_description
1 polymer ?
#
loop_
_entity_poly.entity_id
_entity_poly.type
_entity_poly.pdbx_seq_one_letter_code
_entity_poly.pdbx_strand_id
1 'polypeptide(L)'
;MTWNMLVHQPLFEHALAGHATVQAEPSLTAKIMAPFSPATSGRRGGSAIENKMVDFCFALWLNEGKPRQLEGDDKASSTDARLISATANQVWAQPPDAQSVNQTSYPPLQFAPIACNIETKISTAQQAGQLQLSVWTAAWYQRIIKLVPDGVAQHGIITLPLLHIVRHD
;
A
#
# COMPACT_ATOMS: atom_id res chain seq x y z
N MET A 1 -1.68 19.26 3.91
CA MET A 1 -2.21 18.06 3.22
C MET A 1 -3.07 18.41 2.01
N THR A 2 -4.06 19.31 2.11
CA THR A 2 -4.98 19.67 1.00
C THR A 2 -4.28 20.08 -0.31
N TRP A 3 -3.16 20.81 -0.23
CA TRP A 3 -2.41 21.22 -1.41
C TRP A 3 -1.80 20.04 -2.19
N ASN A 4 -1.28 19.00 -1.51
CA ASN A 4 -0.73 17.82 -2.19
C ASN A 4 -1.81 17.12 -3.02
N MET A 5 -3.03 16.99 -2.48
CA MET A 5 -4.16 16.41 -3.20
C MET A 5 -4.57 17.26 -4.39
N LEU A 6 -4.76 18.57 -4.21
CA LEU A 6 -5.17 19.47 -5.30
C LEU A 6 -4.19 19.51 -6.47
N VAL A 7 -2.91 19.25 -6.23
CA VAL A 7 -1.89 19.28 -7.28
C VAL A 7 -1.57 17.91 -7.85
N HIS A 8 -1.33 16.91 -7.00
CA HIS A 8 -0.82 15.62 -7.46
C HIS A 8 -1.93 14.64 -7.87
N GLN A 9 -3.09 14.68 -7.22
CA GLN A 9 -4.16 13.73 -7.52
C GLN A 9 -4.67 13.85 -8.97
N PRO A 10 -4.95 15.05 -9.53
CA PRO A 10 -5.38 15.17 -10.93
C PRO A 10 -4.35 14.66 -11.94
N LEU A 11 -3.05 14.81 -11.62
CA LEU A 11 -1.98 14.29 -12.48
C LEU A 11 -1.95 12.77 -12.46
N PHE A 12 -2.14 12.15 -11.30
CA PHE A 12 -2.22 10.69 -11.19
C PHE A 12 -3.48 10.15 -11.89
N GLU A 13 -4.63 10.79 -11.69
CA GLU A 13 -5.88 10.42 -12.38
C GLU A 13 -5.71 10.49 -13.90
N HIS A 14 -5.06 11.55 -14.41
CA HIS A 14 -4.77 11.66 -15.84
C HIS A 14 -3.82 10.55 -16.33
N ALA A 15 -2.73 10.29 -15.60
CA ALA A 15 -1.77 9.24 -15.95
C ALA A 15 -2.39 7.83 -15.92
N LEU A 16 -3.38 7.61 -15.06
CA LEU A 16 -4.07 6.33 -14.88
C LEU A 16 -5.36 6.21 -15.70
N ALA A 17 -5.73 7.21 -16.51
CA ALA A 17 -6.99 7.21 -17.27
C ALA A 17 -7.14 5.99 -18.21
N GLY A 18 -6.04 5.40 -18.67
CA GLY A 18 -6.03 4.17 -19.48
C GLY A 18 -6.00 2.87 -18.68
N HIS A 19 -5.96 2.94 -17.34
CA HIS A 19 -5.72 1.82 -16.43
C HIS A 19 -6.88 1.65 -15.45
N ALA A 20 -8.01 1.10 -15.92
CA ALA A 20 -9.24 0.99 -15.15
C ALA A 20 -9.13 0.19 -13.83
N THR A 21 -8.10 -0.65 -13.69
CA THR A 21 -7.87 -1.48 -12.50
C THR A 21 -6.83 -0.89 -11.56
N VAL A 22 -6.29 0.30 -11.81
CA VAL A 22 -5.31 0.96 -10.95
C VAL A 22 -5.85 2.29 -10.49
N GLN A 23 -5.86 2.50 -9.17
CA GLN A 23 -6.30 3.75 -8.57
C GLN A 23 -5.17 4.42 -7.80
N ALA A 24 -5.10 5.75 -7.89
CA ALA A 24 -4.32 6.57 -6.99
C ALA A 24 -5.13 6.83 -5.71
N GLU A 25 -4.73 6.19 -4.61
CA GLU A 25 -5.37 6.31 -3.31
C GLU A 25 -4.60 7.30 -2.43
N PRO A 26 -5.24 8.37 -1.92
CA PRO A 26 -4.66 9.21 -0.87
C PRO A 26 -4.50 8.40 0.43
N SER A 27 -3.25 8.19 0.86
CA SER A 27 -2.92 7.28 1.97
C SER A 27 -2.58 8.01 3.27
N LEU A 28 -3.12 9.23 3.40
CA LEU A 28 -2.81 10.22 4.42
C LEU A 28 -3.16 9.80 5.86
N THR A 29 -3.96 8.75 6.00
CA THR A 29 -4.35 8.15 7.29
C THR A 29 -3.93 6.69 7.42
N ALA A 30 -3.24 6.15 6.42
CA ALA A 30 -2.82 4.75 6.40
C ALA A 30 -1.64 4.56 7.35
N LYS A 31 -1.86 3.82 8.44
CA LYS A 31 -0.83 3.49 9.43
C LYS A 31 -0.31 2.08 9.25
N ILE A 32 0.96 1.87 9.60
CA ILE A 32 1.54 0.53 9.66
C ILE A 32 0.91 -0.21 10.83
N MET A 33 0.41 -1.42 10.58
CA MET A 33 -0.11 -2.27 11.65
C MET A 33 1.03 -2.82 12.50
N ALA A 34 0.81 -2.95 13.81
CA ALA A 34 1.83 -3.39 14.76
C ALA A 34 2.55 -4.70 14.35
N PRO A 35 1.89 -5.75 13.82
CA PRO A 35 2.55 -6.98 13.41
C PRO A 35 3.51 -6.85 12.22
N PHE A 36 3.51 -5.71 11.54
CA PHE A 36 4.36 -5.42 10.37
C PHE A 36 5.27 -4.22 10.61
N SER A 37 5.30 -3.67 11.83
CA SER A 37 6.17 -2.56 12.18
C SER A 37 7.65 -2.99 12.08
N PRO A 38 8.52 -2.25 11.35
CA PRO A 38 9.93 -2.57 11.28
C PRO A 38 10.59 -2.46 12.65
N ALA A 39 11.34 -3.48 13.05
CA ALA A 39 12.10 -3.41 14.29
C ALA A 39 13.21 -2.34 14.18
N THR A 40 13.17 -1.34 15.06
CA THR A 40 14.34 -0.47 15.27
C THR A 40 15.15 -0.94 16.45
N SER A 41 16.44 -1.12 16.24
CA SER A 41 17.46 -1.47 17.24
C SER A 41 17.69 -0.39 18.33
N GLY A 42 16.80 0.58 18.51
CA GLY A 42 16.93 1.69 19.47
C GLY A 42 15.80 1.73 20.50
N ARG A 43 16.16 1.77 21.79
CA ARG A 43 15.30 1.70 23.00
C ARG A 43 14.17 2.75 23.15
N ARG A 44 13.88 3.60 22.15
CA ARG A 44 12.75 4.58 22.14
C ARG A 44 12.14 4.86 20.75
N GLY A 45 12.45 4.07 19.72
CA GLY A 45 12.13 4.39 18.31
C GLY A 45 10.83 3.82 17.72
N GLY A 46 10.24 2.77 18.32
CA GLY A 46 9.14 2.01 17.70
C GLY A 46 7.88 2.83 17.39
N SER A 47 7.43 3.65 18.35
CA SER A 47 6.21 4.47 18.21
C SER A 47 6.30 5.55 17.12
N ALA A 48 7.50 6.08 16.85
CA ALA A 48 7.69 7.11 15.82
C ALA A 48 7.60 6.56 14.38
N ILE A 49 7.73 5.24 14.23
CA ILE A 49 7.79 4.52 12.95
C ILE A 49 6.41 3.99 12.57
N GLU A 50 5.64 3.50 13.54
CA GLU A 50 4.25 3.06 13.37
C GLU A 50 3.33 4.17 12.83
N ASN A 51 3.69 5.43 13.09
CA ASN A 51 2.94 6.60 12.64
C ASN A 51 3.45 7.19 11.31
N LYS A 52 4.46 6.56 10.67
CA LYS A 52 4.88 6.99 9.34
C LYS A 52 3.86 6.53 8.32
N MET A 53 3.46 7.48 7.47
CA MET A 53 2.48 7.30 6.40
C MET A 53 3.14 7.73 5.10
N VAL A 54 2.49 7.37 3.99
CA VAL A 54 2.84 7.86 2.65
C VAL A 54 1.72 8.75 2.12
N ASP A 55 2.05 9.69 1.25
CA ASP A 55 1.05 10.60 0.69
C ASP A 55 0.03 9.88 -0.21
N PHE A 56 0.51 9.02 -1.10
CA PHE A 56 -0.34 8.26 -2.02
C PHE A 56 0.17 6.83 -2.23
N CYS A 57 -0.75 5.96 -2.63
CA CYS A 57 -0.43 4.65 -3.17
C CYS A 57 -1.10 4.48 -4.53
N PHE A 58 -0.42 3.82 -5.48
CA PHE A 58 -1.11 3.18 -6.59
C PHE A 58 -1.52 1.78 -6.14
N ALA A 59 -2.80 1.49 -6.18
CA ALA A 59 -3.36 0.22 -5.73
C ALA A 59 -4.09 -0.48 -6.87
N LEU A 60 -3.97 -1.80 -6.92
CA LEU A 60 -4.79 -2.65 -7.78
C LEU A 60 -6.22 -2.65 -7.22
N TRP A 61 -7.11 -1.97 -7.92
CA TRP A 61 -8.45 -1.60 -7.48
C TRP A 61 -9.53 -2.40 -8.22
N LEU A 62 -9.52 -3.72 -8.02
CA LEU A 62 -10.56 -4.60 -8.55
C LEU A 62 -11.82 -4.51 -7.69
N ASN A 63 -13.01 -4.51 -8.31
CA ASN A 63 -14.31 -4.39 -7.63
C ASN A 63 -14.32 -3.26 -6.57
N GLU A 64 -13.91 -2.07 -7.00
CA GLU A 64 -13.80 -0.91 -6.12
C GLU A 64 -12.95 -1.13 -4.85
N GLY A 65 -11.91 -1.98 -4.92
CA GLY A 65 -11.05 -2.30 -3.78
C GLY A 65 -11.73 -3.16 -2.72
N LYS A 66 -12.93 -3.68 -2.99
CA LYS A 66 -13.74 -4.46 -2.05
C LYS A 66 -13.70 -5.95 -2.41
N PRO A 67 -13.72 -6.85 -1.41
CA PRO A 67 -13.98 -8.25 -1.67
C PRO A 67 -15.37 -8.39 -2.31
N ARG A 68 -15.54 -9.38 -3.20
CA ARG A 68 -16.81 -9.63 -3.88
C ARG A 68 -17.91 -9.78 -2.84
N GLN A 69 -18.92 -8.91 -2.86
CA GLN A 69 -20.15 -9.16 -2.13
C GLN A 69 -20.87 -10.32 -2.83
N LEU A 70 -21.36 -11.27 -2.03
CA LEU A 70 -22.15 -12.38 -2.54
C LEU A 70 -23.34 -11.80 -3.32
N GLU A 71 -23.39 -12.10 -4.61
CA GLU A 71 -24.44 -11.81 -5.60
C GLU A 71 -24.44 -10.42 -6.26
N GLY A 72 -24.44 -10.42 -7.60
CA GLY A 72 -24.81 -9.27 -8.44
C GLY A 72 -23.69 -8.53 -9.18
N ASP A 73 -22.42 -8.85 -8.93
CA ASP A 73 -21.31 -8.13 -9.59
C ASP A 73 -20.83 -8.83 -10.88
N ASP A 74 -21.63 -8.64 -11.93
CA ASP A 74 -21.44 -9.18 -13.30
C ASP A 74 -20.35 -8.46 -14.10
N LYS A 75 -19.66 -7.47 -13.51
CA LYS A 75 -18.71 -6.60 -14.23
C LYS A 75 -17.27 -7.10 -14.25
N ALA A 76 -16.87 -7.99 -13.35
CA ALA A 76 -15.50 -8.46 -13.26
C ALA A 76 -15.22 -9.59 -14.27
N SER A 77 -14.08 -9.55 -14.95
CA SER A 77 -13.64 -10.69 -15.76
C SER A 77 -13.48 -11.94 -14.88
N SER A 78 -13.57 -13.14 -15.47
CA SER A 78 -13.39 -14.38 -14.70
C SER A 78 -12.02 -14.47 -14.01
N THR A 79 -10.99 -13.85 -14.60
CA THR A 79 -9.66 -13.75 -13.99
C THR A 79 -9.65 -12.80 -12.80
N ASP A 80 -10.25 -11.61 -12.94
CA ASP A 80 -10.34 -10.65 -11.84
C ASP A 80 -11.17 -11.21 -10.69
N ALA A 81 -12.27 -11.89 -10.99
CA ALA A 81 -13.11 -12.56 -9.99
C ALA A 81 -12.32 -13.61 -9.19
N ARG A 82 -11.46 -14.39 -9.85
CA ARG A 82 -10.56 -15.34 -9.16
C ARG A 82 -9.55 -14.62 -8.28
N LEU A 83 -8.94 -13.54 -8.76
CA LEU A 83 -7.95 -12.78 -8.00
C LEU A 83 -8.57 -12.09 -6.78
N ILE A 84 -9.73 -11.43 -6.95
CA ILE A 84 -10.51 -10.84 -5.86
C ILE A 84 -10.79 -11.89 -4.78
N SER A 85 -11.28 -13.07 -5.18
CA SER A 85 -11.63 -14.14 -4.25
C SER A 85 -10.39 -14.70 -3.53
N ALA A 86 -9.29 -14.90 -4.25
CA ALA A 86 -8.03 -15.37 -3.68
C ALA A 86 -7.47 -14.37 -2.65
N THR A 87 -7.47 -13.07 -2.98
CA THR A 87 -7.05 -12.01 -2.05
C THR A 87 -7.94 -11.98 -0.81
N ALA A 88 -9.27 -12.02 -0.98
CA ALA A 88 -10.19 -11.99 0.15
C ALA A 88 -10.00 -13.20 1.08
N ASN A 89 -9.91 -14.40 0.53
CA ASN A 89 -9.66 -15.63 1.29
C ASN A 89 -8.33 -15.55 2.05
N GLN A 90 -7.27 -15.08 1.41
CA GLN A 90 -5.97 -14.91 2.05
C GLN A 90 -6.00 -13.85 3.15
N VAL A 91 -6.76 -12.77 2.98
CA VAL A 91 -6.94 -11.74 4.00
C VAL A 91 -7.71 -12.28 5.21
N TRP A 92 -8.83 -12.96 5.00
CA TRP A 92 -9.67 -13.48 6.08
C TRP A 92 -9.08 -14.69 6.81
N ALA A 93 -8.22 -15.47 6.16
CA ALA A 93 -7.51 -16.59 6.80
C ALA A 93 -6.50 -16.14 7.88
N GLN A 94 -6.22 -14.84 8.00
CA GLN A 94 -5.24 -14.31 8.93
C GLN A 94 -5.84 -13.93 10.29
N PRO A 95 -4.99 -13.83 11.33
CA PRO A 95 -5.38 -13.25 12.61
C PRO A 95 -6.04 -11.87 12.45
N PRO A 96 -7.03 -11.51 13.30
CA PRO A 96 -7.77 -10.25 13.17
C PRO A 96 -6.89 -8.99 13.08
N ASP A 97 -5.77 -8.98 13.81
CA ASP A 97 -4.80 -7.88 13.84
C ASP A 97 -3.83 -7.87 12.65
N ALA A 98 -4.05 -8.75 11.66
CA ALA A 98 -3.23 -8.92 10.45
C ALA A 98 -4.08 -8.98 9.16
N GLN A 99 -5.40 -8.82 9.24
CA GLN A 99 -6.32 -8.94 8.09
C GLN A 99 -6.22 -7.76 7.10
N SER A 100 -5.15 -7.73 6.32
CA SER A 100 -4.97 -6.87 5.15
C SER A 100 -4.05 -7.53 4.14
N VAL A 101 -4.18 -7.23 2.86
CA VAL A 101 -3.19 -7.66 1.86
C VAL A 101 -1.89 -6.85 1.99
N ASN A 102 -1.99 -5.62 2.49
CA ASN A 102 -0.88 -4.71 2.74
C ASN A 102 -0.50 -4.66 4.22
N GLN A 103 0.52 -3.87 4.55
CA GLN A 103 1.00 -3.62 5.91
C GLN A 103 0.13 -2.66 6.73
N THR A 104 -1.03 -2.25 6.19
CA THR A 104 -1.96 -1.28 6.79
C THR A 104 -3.39 -1.82 6.80
N SER A 105 -4.15 -1.52 7.85
CA SER A 105 -5.58 -1.85 7.95
C SER A 105 -6.48 -0.73 7.42
N TYR A 106 -5.89 0.29 6.77
CA TYR A 106 -6.63 1.37 6.13
C TYR A 106 -7.65 0.77 5.15
N PRO A 107 -8.98 0.95 5.38
CA PRO A 107 -9.99 0.16 4.67
C PRO A 107 -9.90 0.19 3.14
N PRO A 108 -9.59 1.34 2.49
CA PRO A 108 -9.39 1.37 1.04
C PRO A 108 -8.29 0.40 0.57
N LEU A 109 -7.22 0.23 1.35
CA LEU A 109 -6.09 -0.62 0.99
C LEU A 109 -6.16 -2.01 1.62
N GLN A 110 -7.24 -2.38 2.32
CA GLN A 110 -7.29 -3.66 3.04
C GLN A 110 -7.27 -4.85 2.08
N PHE A 111 -7.94 -4.75 0.94
CA PHE A 111 -8.02 -5.81 -0.08
C PHE A 111 -7.44 -5.40 -1.44
N ALA A 112 -6.94 -4.17 -1.57
CA ALA A 112 -6.35 -3.63 -2.80
C ALA A 112 -4.80 -3.65 -2.70
N PRO A 113 -4.09 -4.59 -3.35
CA PRO A 113 -2.63 -4.65 -3.29
C PRO A 113 -1.98 -3.35 -3.76
N ILE A 114 -1.04 -2.81 -2.98
CA ILE A 114 -0.26 -1.63 -3.38
C ILE A 114 0.78 -2.05 -4.42
N ALA A 115 0.76 -1.37 -5.57
CA ALA A 115 1.73 -1.53 -6.64
C ALA A 115 2.87 -0.48 -6.57
N CYS A 116 2.59 0.71 -6.03
CA CYS A 116 3.61 1.76 -5.85
C CYS A 116 3.30 2.64 -4.65
N ASN A 117 4.34 2.97 -3.87
CA ASN A 117 4.25 3.95 -2.79
C ASN A 117 4.82 5.30 -3.25
N ILE A 118 4.12 6.38 -2.91
CA ILE A 118 4.47 7.73 -3.36
C ILE A 118 4.55 8.66 -2.16
N GLU A 119 5.69 9.34 -2.04
CA GLU A 119 5.88 10.39 -1.05
C GLU A 119 6.27 11.70 -1.74
N THR A 120 5.62 12.78 -1.34
CA THR A 120 5.87 14.12 -1.85
C THR A 120 6.50 14.98 -0.77
N LYS A 121 7.62 15.63 -1.11
CA LYS A 121 8.31 16.56 -0.21
C LYS A 121 8.81 17.77 -0.97
N ILE A 122 8.87 18.89 -0.25
CA ILE A 122 9.69 20.03 -0.67
C ILE A 122 11.18 19.65 -0.58
N SER A 123 12.02 20.30 -1.37
CA SER A 123 13.47 20.06 -1.46
C SER A 123 14.15 19.98 -0.09
N THR A 124 13.84 20.90 0.81
CA THR A 124 14.39 20.97 2.17
C THR A 124 14.01 19.79 3.08
N ALA A 125 13.03 18.98 2.68
CA ALA A 125 12.53 17.83 3.43
C ALA A 125 12.77 16.48 2.72
N GLN A 126 13.67 16.44 1.72
CA GLN A 126 13.98 15.24 0.94
C GLN A 126 14.33 14.02 1.82
N GLN A 127 15.19 14.19 2.81
CA GLN A 127 15.62 13.10 3.69
C GLN A 127 14.47 12.52 4.51
N ALA A 128 13.51 13.36 4.91
CA ALA A 128 12.31 12.90 5.61
C ALA A 128 11.42 12.05 4.70
N GLY A 129 11.28 12.42 3.43
CA GLY A 129 10.54 11.65 2.43
C GLY A 129 11.17 10.29 2.15
N GLN A 130 12.50 10.25 2.01
CA GLN A 130 13.25 8.99 1.88
C GLN A 130 13.03 8.08 3.10
N LEU A 131 13.15 8.63 4.31
CA LEU A 131 12.94 7.87 5.55
C LEU A 131 11.51 7.29 5.62
N GLN A 132 10.49 8.07 5.25
CA GLN A 132 9.10 7.60 5.20
C GLN A 132 8.94 6.43 4.22
N LEU A 133 9.44 6.57 2.98
CA LEU A 133 9.40 5.50 1.98
C LEU A 133 10.17 4.26 2.45
N SER A 134 11.34 4.42 3.07
CA SER A 134 12.13 3.30 3.60
C SER A 134 11.40 2.55 4.72
N VAL A 135 10.79 3.26 5.66
CA VAL A 135 9.99 2.66 6.74
C VAL A 135 8.80 1.89 6.17
N TRP A 136 8.07 2.51 5.25
CA TRP A 136 6.89 1.90 4.64
C TRP A 136 7.26 0.66 3.81
N THR A 137 8.39 0.71 3.10
CA THR A 137 8.94 -0.42 2.34
C THR A 137 9.38 -1.56 3.24
N ALA A 138 10.07 -1.28 4.35
CA ALA A 138 10.46 -2.30 5.31
C ALA A 138 9.23 -3.00 5.92
N ALA A 139 8.17 -2.25 6.21
CA ALA A 139 6.92 -2.80 6.71
C ALA A 139 6.21 -3.66 5.65
N TRP A 140 6.21 -3.22 4.39
CA TRP A 140 5.73 -4.03 3.27
C TRP A 140 6.51 -5.35 3.14
N TYR A 141 7.83 -5.33 3.34
CA TYR A 141 8.64 -6.54 3.29
C TYR A 141 8.24 -7.53 4.40
N GLN A 142 8.06 -7.04 5.64
CA GLN A 142 7.54 -7.85 6.76
C GLN A 142 6.17 -8.45 6.44
N ARG A 143 5.33 -7.71 5.72
CA ARG A 143 4.01 -8.16 5.30
C ARG A 143 4.10 -9.26 4.26
N ILE A 144 4.86 -9.06 3.18
CA ILE A 144 4.90 -10.00 2.06
C ILE A 144 5.56 -11.31 2.45
N ILE A 145 6.59 -11.31 3.31
CA ILE A 145 7.15 -12.57 3.84
C ILE A 145 6.08 -13.46 4.47
N LYS A 146 5.08 -12.87 5.14
CA LYS A 146 3.98 -13.62 5.78
C LYS A 146 2.93 -14.11 4.80
N LEU A 147 2.91 -13.58 3.57
CA LEU A 147 1.96 -13.95 2.52
C LEU A 147 2.53 -14.93 1.51
N VAL A 148 3.84 -14.85 1.23
CA VAL A 148 4.47 -15.71 0.24
C VAL A 148 4.83 -17.07 0.85
N PRO A 149 4.69 -18.18 0.09
CA PRO A 149 5.17 -19.49 0.54
C PRO A 149 6.68 -19.46 0.80
N ASP A 150 7.17 -20.29 1.73
CA ASP A 150 8.60 -20.34 2.11
C ASP A 150 9.55 -20.52 0.92
N GLY A 151 9.15 -21.31 -0.09
CA GLY A 151 9.93 -21.51 -1.31
C GLY A 151 10.09 -20.25 -2.16
N VAL A 152 9.15 -19.30 -2.11
CA VAL A 152 9.24 -18.00 -2.81
C VAL A 152 10.11 -17.02 -2.03
N ALA A 153 9.98 -17.01 -0.69
CA ALA A 153 10.79 -16.15 0.17
C ALA A 153 12.31 -16.43 0.01
N GLN A 154 12.70 -17.68 -0.25
CA GLN A 154 14.08 -18.10 -0.44
C GLN A 154 14.75 -17.52 -1.70
N HIS A 155 13.97 -17.20 -2.74
CA HIS A 155 14.50 -16.66 -4.01
C HIS A 155 14.62 -15.12 -4.00
N GLY A 156 14.27 -14.49 -2.88
CA GLY A 156 14.24 -13.03 -2.73
C GLY A 156 12.92 -12.44 -3.19
N ILE A 157 12.34 -11.58 -2.35
CA ILE A 157 11.14 -10.81 -2.69
C ILE A 157 11.58 -9.54 -3.42
N ILE A 158 11.10 -9.34 -4.65
CA ILE A 158 11.29 -8.09 -5.39
C ILE A 158 10.48 -7.00 -4.69
N THR A 159 11.15 -5.95 -4.24
CA THR A 159 10.52 -4.79 -3.60
C THR A 159 9.61 -4.01 -4.55
N LEU A 160 8.53 -3.44 -4.02
CA LEU A 160 7.67 -2.53 -4.79
C LEU A 160 8.45 -1.33 -5.35
N PRO A 161 8.09 -0.84 -6.55
CA PRO A 161 8.48 0.48 -7.01
C PRO A 161 8.12 1.59 -6.01
N LEU A 162 9.03 2.55 -5.83
CA LEU A 162 8.85 3.71 -4.98
C LEU A 162 9.04 4.98 -5.80
N LEU A 163 8.15 5.96 -5.63
CA LEU A 163 8.27 7.28 -6.24
C LEU A 163 8.49 8.32 -5.14
N HIS A 164 9.67 8.92 -5.14
CA HIS A 164 9.98 10.07 -4.31
C HIS A 164 9.93 11.34 -5.15
N ILE A 165 8.89 12.16 -4.95
CA ILE A 165 8.70 13.39 -5.71
C ILE A 165 9.28 14.54 -4.91
N VAL A 166 10.40 15.07 -5.40
CA VAL A 166 11.08 16.25 -4.85
C VAL A 166 10.90 17.36 -5.86
N ARG A 167 10.33 18.50 -5.45
CA ARG A 167 10.34 19.69 -6.31
C ARG A 167 11.70 20.38 -6.24
N HIS A 168 12.09 20.97 -7.37
CA HIS A 168 13.10 22.01 -7.40
C HIS A 168 12.40 23.35 -7.21
N ASP A 169 12.94 24.16 -6.30
CA ASP A 169 12.58 25.56 -6.05
C ASP A 169 12.80 26.40 -7.32
#